data_AF-A0A1H6T467-F1
#
_entry.id   AF-A0A1H6T467-F1
#
_cell.length_a   1.000
_cell.length_b   1.000
_cell.length_c   1.000
_cell.angle_alpha   90.00
_cell.angle_beta   90.00
_cell.angle_gamma   90.00
#
_symmetry.space_group_name_H-M   'P 1'
#
loop_
_entity.id
_entity.type
_entity.pdbx_description
1 polymer ?
#
loop_
_entity_poly.entity_id
_entity_poly.type
_entity_poly.pdbx_seq_one_letter_code
_entity_poly.pdbx_strand_id
1 'polypeptide(L)'
;MKKFFAYSSIAIGALGAIVLIGAVIIMFFQTRLEISNERLAIREEERSSLEDRWLDAHDKEGNVTLIIEDVAIKQNKGTLKWSDSQEKNGLVYFSVDSGDTISFAKTKSDFPKDMPSYPKYFREAITAEIQN
;
A
#
# COMPACT_ATOMS: atom_id res chain seq x y z
N MET A 1 -63.82 39.59 -35.18
CA MET A 1 -63.38 38.18 -35.05
C MET A 1 -61.96 37.92 -35.56
N LYS A 2 -61.56 38.33 -36.77
CA LYS A 2 -60.20 38.05 -37.31
C LYS A 2 -59.03 38.48 -36.42
N LYS A 3 -59.11 39.64 -35.77
CA LYS A 3 -58.07 40.13 -34.84
C LYS A 3 -57.91 39.25 -33.59
N PHE A 4 -59.02 38.70 -33.07
CA PHE A 4 -59.00 37.81 -31.90
C PHE A 4 -58.24 36.52 -32.19
N PHE A 5 -58.52 35.88 -33.34
CA PHE A 5 -57.79 34.68 -33.78
C PHE A 5 -56.29 34.94 -33.98
N ALA A 6 -55.91 36.13 -34.49
CA ALA A 6 -54.51 36.50 -34.66
C ALA A 6 -53.77 36.67 -33.32
N TYR A 7 -54.40 37.29 -32.31
CA TYR A 7 -53.80 37.42 -30.98
C TYR A 7 -53.71 36.05 -30.27
N SER A 8 -54.71 35.18 -30.42
CA SER A 8 -54.66 33.82 -29.89
C SER A 8 -53.55 32.98 -30.53
N SER A 9 -53.33 33.08 -31.84
CA SER A 9 -52.24 32.35 -32.51
C SER A 9 -50.85 32.83 -32.08
N ILE A 10 -50.68 34.14 -31.85
CA ILE A 10 -49.42 34.70 -31.35
C ILE A 10 -49.16 34.23 -29.92
N ALA A 11 -50.19 34.23 -29.06
CA ALA A 11 -50.06 33.77 -27.68
C ALA A 11 -49.69 32.27 -27.60
N ILE A 12 -50.32 31.42 -28.41
CA ILE A 12 -50.00 29.98 -28.48
C ILE A 12 -48.60 29.76 -29.03
N GLY A 13 -48.19 30.50 -30.06
CA GLY A 13 -46.84 30.44 -30.61
C GLY A 13 -45.77 30.86 -29.60
N ALA A 14 -46.02 31.92 -28.83
CA ALA A 14 -45.12 32.39 -27.79
C ALA A 14 -44.99 31.37 -26.64
N LEU A 15 -46.10 30.75 -26.21
CA LEU A 15 -46.08 29.68 -25.22
C LEU A 15 -45.30 28.46 -25.72
N GLY A 16 -45.50 28.05 -26.97
CA GLY A 16 -44.74 26.97 -27.59
C GLY A 16 -43.23 27.26 -27.63
N ALA A 17 -42.85 28.50 -27.96
CA ALA A 17 -41.46 28.92 -27.95
C ALA A 17 -40.82 28.85 -26.56
N ILE A 18 -41.54 29.27 -25.51
CA ILE A 18 -41.05 29.19 -24.13
C ILE A 18 -40.83 27.74 -23.69
N VAL A 19 -41.76 26.84 -24.03
CA VAL A 19 -41.62 25.41 -23.73
C VAL A 19 -40.42 24.80 -24.43
N LEU A 20 -40.19 25.14 -25.71
CA LEU A 20 -39.02 24.67 -26.46
C LEU A 20 -37.71 25.19 -25.87
N ILE A 21 -37.65 26.47 -25.50
CA ILE A 21 -36.47 27.05 -24.83
C ILE A 21 -36.22 26.34 -23.49
N GLY A 22 -37.27 26.10 -22.70
CA GLY A 22 -37.17 25.36 -21.44
C GLY A 22 -36.62 23.95 -21.64
N ALA A 23 -37.11 23.22 -22.66
CA ALA A 23 -36.63 21.87 -22.97
C ALA A 23 -35.14 21.85 -23.36
N VAL A 24 -34.68 22.83 -24.15
CA VAL A 24 -33.27 22.96 -24.55
C VAL A 24 -32.37 23.22 -23.34
N ILE A 25 -32.81 24.07 -22.41
CA ILE A 25 -32.05 24.38 -21.19
C ILE A 25 -31.91 23.12 -20.33
N ILE A 26 -33.00 22.39 -20.11
CA ILE A 26 -32.98 21.14 -19.32
C ILE A 26 -32.03 20.12 -19.95
N MET A 27 -32.10 19.94 -21.28
CA MET A 27 -31.24 19.00 -22.00
C MET A 27 -29.76 19.37 -21.86
N PHE A 28 -29.42 20.65 -21.95
CA PHE A 28 -28.04 21.12 -21.74
C PHE A 28 -27.52 20.83 -20.33
N PHE A 29 -28.35 21.01 -19.30
CA PHE A 29 -27.96 20.69 -17.92
C PHE A 29 -27.81 19.18 -17.70
N GLN A 30 -28.67 18.35 -18.29
CA GLN A 30 -28.55 16.89 -18.22
C GLN A 30 -27.24 16.40 -18.83
N THR A 31 -26.89 16.85 -20.04
CA THR A 31 -25.62 16.47 -20.69
C THR A 31 -24.41 16.90 -19.88
N ARG A 32 -24.45 18.10 -19.27
CA ARG A 32 -23.38 18.59 -18.39
C ARG A 32 -23.22 17.72 -17.14
N LEU A 33 -24.33 17.28 -16.55
CA LEU A 33 -24.34 16.42 -15.37
C LEU A 33 -23.83 15.01 -15.70
N GLU A 34 -24.24 14.42 -16.82
CA GLU A 34 -23.75 13.12 -17.29
C GLU A 34 -22.24 13.11 -17.48
N ILE A 35 -21.69 14.11 -18.21
CA ILE A 35 -20.24 14.24 -18.42
C ILE A 35 -19.50 14.42 -17.08
N SER A 36 -20.09 15.15 -16.14
CA SER A 36 -19.48 15.34 -14.81
C SER A 36 -19.48 14.04 -14.00
N ASN A 37 -20.56 13.27 -14.06
CA ASN A 37 -20.70 12.01 -13.35
C ASN A 37 -19.76 10.94 -13.93
N GLU A 38 -19.64 10.84 -15.25
CA GLU A 38 -18.68 9.95 -15.89
C GLU A 38 -17.24 10.28 -15.49
N ARG A 39 -16.88 11.57 -15.45
CA ARG A 39 -15.56 12.01 -14.98
C ARG A 39 -15.31 11.69 -13.51
N LEU A 40 -16.34 11.74 -12.67
CA LEU A 40 -16.22 11.35 -11.26
C LEU A 40 -16.05 9.84 -11.13
N ALA A 41 -16.85 9.05 -11.86
CA ALA A 41 -16.75 7.59 -11.87
C ALA A 41 -15.36 7.11 -12.31
N ILE A 42 -14.78 7.71 -13.35
CA ILE A 42 -13.41 7.38 -13.81
C ILE A 42 -12.38 7.70 -12.72
N ARG A 43 -12.50 8.83 -12.02
CA ARG A 43 -11.57 9.17 -10.93
C ARG A 43 -11.74 8.28 -9.70
N GLU A 44 -12.97 7.84 -9.42
CA GLU A 44 -13.28 6.90 -8.35
C GLU A 44 -12.64 5.53 -8.66
N GLU A 45 -12.75 5.08 -9.91
CA GLU A 45 -12.13 3.84 -10.39
C GLU A 45 -10.60 3.92 -10.35
N GLU A 46 -10.01 5.04 -10.80
CA GLU A 46 -8.57 5.29 -10.67
C GLU A 46 -8.12 5.26 -9.21
N ARG A 47 -8.87 5.89 -8.29
CA ARG A 47 -8.56 5.87 -6.85
C ARG A 47 -8.67 4.48 -6.26
N SER A 48 -9.74 3.75 -6.55
CA SER A 48 -9.93 2.37 -6.10
C SER A 48 -8.79 1.48 -6.59
N SER A 49 -8.39 1.61 -7.85
CA SER A 49 -7.29 0.81 -8.41
C SER A 49 -5.93 1.13 -7.77
N LEU A 50 -5.72 2.39 -7.35
CA LEU A 50 -4.51 2.79 -6.63
C LEU A 50 -4.54 2.30 -5.18
N GLU A 51 -5.70 2.34 -4.52
CA GLU A 51 -5.90 1.82 -3.17
C GLU A 51 -5.69 0.30 -3.13
N ASP A 52 -6.28 -0.45 -4.07
CA ASP A 52 -6.09 -1.89 -4.18
C ASP A 52 -4.63 -2.26 -4.44
N ARG A 53 -3.94 -1.49 -5.30
CA ARG A 53 -2.51 -1.70 -5.56
C ARG A 53 -1.64 -1.33 -4.36
N TRP A 54 -2.03 -0.30 -3.60
CA TRP A 54 -1.32 0.09 -2.39
C TRP A 54 -1.51 -0.96 -1.29
N LEU A 55 -2.74 -1.44 -1.10
CA LEU A 55 -3.06 -2.54 -0.20
C LEU A 55 -2.31 -3.81 -0.62
N ASP A 56 -2.35 -4.25 -1.88
CA ASP A 56 -1.63 -5.47 -2.31
C ASP A 56 -0.10 -5.34 -2.16
N ALA A 57 0.45 -4.13 -2.31
CA ALA A 57 1.87 -3.88 -2.08
C ALA A 57 2.24 -3.95 -0.59
N HIS A 58 1.37 -3.46 0.32
CA HIS A 58 1.66 -3.38 1.76
C HIS A 58 1.14 -4.58 2.56
N ASP A 59 0.15 -5.32 2.06
CA ASP A 59 -0.36 -6.55 2.68
C ASP A 59 0.63 -7.72 2.49
N LYS A 60 1.49 -7.64 1.46
CA LYS A 60 2.62 -8.56 1.24
C LYS A 60 3.91 -8.16 1.95
N GLU A 61 4.01 -6.94 2.45
CA GLU A 61 5.04 -6.57 3.44
C GLU A 61 4.59 -7.05 4.83
N GLY A 62 4.44 -8.37 4.96
CA GLY A 62 4.46 -9.01 6.27
C GLY A 62 5.80 -8.63 6.91
N ASN A 63 5.76 -7.66 7.82
CA ASN A 63 6.93 -7.10 8.47
C ASN A 63 7.49 -8.15 9.44
N VAL A 64 8.20 -9.14 8.89
CA VAL A 64 8.82 -10.21 9.68
C VAL A 64 9.86 -9.55 10.55
N THR A 65 9.59 -9.50 11.86
CA THR A 65 10.49 -8.88 12.83
C THR A 65 11.42 -9.96 13.35
N LEU A 66 12.74 -9.71 13.30
CA LEU A 66 13.74 -10.60 13.86
C LEU A 66 14.07 -10.18 15.29
N ILE A 67 14.03 -11.15 16.20
CA ILE A 67 14.29 -10.99 17.62
C ILE A 67 15.53 -11.82 17.95
N ILE A 68 16.53 -11.18 18.56
CA ILE A 68 17.70 -11.87 19.12
C ILE A 68 17.35 -12.21 20.56
N GLU A 69 17.24 -13.50 20.88
CA GLU A 69 16.81 -13.95 22.20
C GLU A 69 17.98 -14.03 23.17
N ASP A 70 19.12 -14.53 22.69
CA ASP A 70 20.30 -14.77 23.52
C ASP A 70 21.57 -14.82 22.67
N VAL A 71 22.67 -14.32 23.23
CA VAL A 71 24.02 -14.38 22.64
C VAL A 71 24.97 -14.88 23.71
N ALA A 72 25.40 -16.13 23.57
CA ALA A 72 26.33 -16.74 24.51
C ALA A 72 27.72 -16.88 23.86
N ILE A 73 28.73 -16.28 24.48
CA ILE A 73 30.12 -16.33 24.01
C ILE A 73 30.98 -17.07 25.03
N LYS A 74 31.72 -18.07 24.58
CA LYS A 74 32.69 -18.81 25.38
C LYS A 74 34.02 -18.87 24.65
N GLN A 75 34.99 -18.12 25.16
CA GLN A 75 36.32 -17.95 24.54
C GLN A 75 36.19 -17.38 23.12
N ASN A 76 36.48 -18.17 22.09
CA ASN A 76 36.45 -17.76 20.69
C ASN A 76 35.24 -18.32 19.91
N LYS A 77 34.29 -18.96 20.59
CA LYS A 77 33.10 -19.55 19.97
C LYS A 77 31.86 -19.10 20.71
N GLY A 78 30.76 -18.98 19.99
CA GLY A 78 29.48 -18.60 20.57
C GLY A 78 28.29 -19.16 19.83
N THR A 79 27.14 -18.98 20.47
CA THR A 79 25.83 -19.31 19.94
C THR A 79 24.93 -18.10 20.03
N LEU A 80 24.18 -17.83 18.97
CA LEU A 80 23.16 -16.79 18.91
C LEU A 80 21.82 -17.47 18.67
N LYS A 81 20.86 -17.24 19.55
CA LYS A 81 19.49 -17.73 19.43
C LYS A 81 18.62 -16.60 18.88
N TRP A 82 17.81 -16.91 17.88
CA TRP A 82 16.89 -15.95 17.28
C TRP A 82 15.50 -16.54 17.10
N SER A 83 14.52 -15.64 17.05
CA SER A 83 13.14 -15.92 16.66
C SER A 83 12.62 -14.83 15.74
N ASP A 84 11.54 -15.11 15.02
CA ASP A 84 10.82 -14.11 14.23
C ASP A 84 9.36 -13.96 14.65
N SER A 85 8.69 -12.92 14.14
CA SER A 85 7.27 -12.65 14.41
C SER A 85 6.31 -13.71 13.85
N GLN A 86 6.82 -14.70 13.10
CA GLN A 86 6.07 -15.85 12.58
C GLN A 86 6.34 -17.13 13.38
N GLU A 87 6.89 -17.01 14.59
CA GLU A 87 7.24 -18.12 15.48
C GLU A 87 8.33 -19.06 14.92
N LYS A 88 9.03 -18.68 13.85
CA LYS A 88 10.23 -19.42 13.42
C LYS A 88 11.37 -19.05 14.36
N ASN A 89 12.22 -20.02 14.67
CA ASN A 89 13.39 -19.80 15.50
C ASN A 89 14.55 -20.65 15.01
N GLY A 90 15.74 -20.31 15.49
CA GLY A 90 16.96 -21.01 15.11
C GLY A 90 18.12 -20.68 16.03
N LEU A 91 19.15 -21.52 15.92
CA LEU A 91 20.40 -21.37 16.63
C LEU A 91 21.55 -21.22 15.64
N VAL A 92 22.33 -20.17 15.82
CA VAL A 92 23.46 -19.82 14.96
C VAL A 92 24.75 -20.01 15.73
N TYR A 93 25.66 -20.80 15.17
CA TYR A 93 26.99 -21.02 15.73
C TYR A 93 27.99 -20.12 15.04
N PHE A 94 28.79 -19.40 15.83
CA PHE A 94 29.81 -18.51 15.32
C PHE A 94 31.14 -18.67 16.06
N SER A 95 32.21 -18.18 15.45
CA SER A 95 33.52 -18.02 16.07
C SER A 95 34.03 -16.61 15.86
N VAL A 96 34.68 -16.07 16.89
CA VAL A 96 35.31 -14.75 16.88
C VAL A 96 36.81 -14.98 16.81
N ASP A 97 37.44 -14.47 15.76
CA ASP A 97 38.89 -14.49 15.66
C ASP A 97 39.52 -13.30 16.40
N SER A 98 40.82 -13.37 16.66
CA SER A 98 41.64 -12.39 17.38
C SER A 98 41.62 -10.95 16.83
N GLY A 99 41.05 -10.72 15.64
CA GLY A 99 40.81 -9.41 15.04
C GLY A 99 39.33 -9.05 14.92
N ASP A 100 38.49 -9.45 15.89
CA ASP A 100 37.03 -9.24 15.94
C ASP A 100 36.26 -9.73 14.72
N THR A 101 36.87 -10.64 13.96
CA THR A 101 36.26 -11.18 12.74
C THR A 101 35.32 -12.31 13.11
N ILE A 102 34.02 -12.07 12.93
CA ILE A 102 32.96 -13.07 13.20
C ILE A 102 32.77 -13.98 11.97
N SER A 103 32.98 -15.28 12.16
CA SER A 103 32.74 -16.33 11.17
C SER A 103 31.59 -17.23 11.60
N PHE A 104 30.64 -17.50 10.69
CA PHE A 104 29.47 -18.33 10.97
C PHE A 104 29.65 -19.76 10.46
N ALA A 105 29.27 -20.75 11.27
CA ALA A 105 29.28 -22.16 10.87
C ALA A 105 28.05 -22.49 10.02
N LYS A 106 28.12 -22.17 8.72
CA LYS A 106 26.97 -22.23 7.79
C LYS A 106 26.21 -23.56 7.78
N THR A 107 26.91 -24.67 7.95
CA THR A 107 26.34 -26.03 7.86
C THR A 107 25.68 -26.51 9.16
N LYS A 108 25.92 -25.83 10.28
CA LYS A 108 25.39 -26.21 11.60
C LYS A 108 24.42 -25.18 12.18
N SER A 109 24.25 -24.06 11.48
CA SER A 109 23.49 -22.91 11.96
C SER A 109 22.18 -22.81 11.20
N ASP A 110 21.11 -22.58 11.94
CA ASP A 110 19.79 -22.35 11.37
C ASP A 110 19.61 -20.86 11.16
N PHE A 111 19.69 -20.39 9.91
CA PHE A 111 19.52 -18.99 9.56
C PHE A 111 18.09 -18.67 9.12
N PRO A 112 17.62 -17.42 9.33
CA PRO A 112 16.39 -16.94 8.73
C PRO A 112 16.50 -17.00 7.20
N LYS A 113 15.59 -17.74 6.55
CA LYS A 113 15.58 -17.86 5.07
C LYS A 113 14.96 -16.65 4.37
N ASP A 114 14.00 -16.02 5.05
CA ASP A 114 13.14 -14.99 4.48
C ASP A 114 13.62 -13.57 4.82
N MET A 115 14.83 -13.40 5.37
CA MET A 115 15.31 -12.11 5.87
C MET A 115 16.77 -11.79 5.45
N PRO A 116 17.00 -11.20 4.27
CA PRO A 116 18.37 -10.97 3.76
C PRO A 116 19.23 -10.05 4.64
N SER A 117 18.63 -9.26 5.54
CA SER A 117 19.31 -8.37 6.47
C SER A 117 19.84 -9.06 7.75
N TYR A 118 19.46 -10.33 8.03
CA TYR A 118 19.88 -11.05 9.25
C TYR A 118 21.39 -11.07 9.50
N PRO A 119 22.29 -11.19 8.48
CA PRO A 119 23.72 -11.28 8.74
C PRO A 119 24.28 -10.02 9.40
N LYS A 120 23.69 -8.85 9.11
CA LYS A 120 24.08 -7.57 9.70
C LYS A 120 23.67 -7.51 11.17
N TYR A 121 22.40 -7.80 11.46
CA TYR A 121 21.86 -7.75 12.82
C TYR A 121 22.54 -8.76 13.76
N PHE A 122 22.84 -9.98 13.27
CA PHE A 122 23.58 -10.95 14.07
C PHE A 122 24.99 -10.47 14.41
N ARG A 123 25.69 -9.83 13.45
CA ARG A 123 27.01 -9.27 13.73
C ARG A 123 26.94 -8.15 14.75
N GLU A 124 25.98 -7.24 14.61
CA GLU A 124 25.79 -6.14 15.58
C GLU A 124 25.49 -6.67 16.98
N ALA A 125 24.61 -7.66 17.12
CA ALA A 125 24.29 -8.28 18.41
C ALA A 125 25.50 -8.98 19.03
N ILE A 126 26.27 -9.73 18.23
CA ILE A 126 27.49 -10.40 18.70
C ILE A 126 28.55 -9.38 19.12
N THR A 127 28.76 -8.32 18.34
CA THR A 127 29.73 -7.27 18.68
C THR A 127 29.32 -6.52 19.94
N ALA A 128 28.03 -6.23 20.13
CA ALA A 128 27.52 -5.62 21.35
C ALA A 128 27.79 -6.50 22.58
N GLU A 129 27.60 -7.81 22.47
CA GLU A 129 27.87 -8.76 23.55
C GLU A 129 29.37 -8.90 23.87
N ILE A 130 30.25 -8.81 22.87
CA ILE A 130 31.71 -8.84 23.09
C ILE A 130 32.20 -7.60 23.86
N GLN A 131 31.55 -6.46 23.65
CA GLN A 131 31.95 -5.18 24.27
C GLN A 131 31.41 -4.99 25.70
N ASN A 132 30.51 -5.86 26.15
CA ASN A 132 29.87 -5.82 27.46
C ASN A 132 30.63 -6.66 28.49
#